data_AF-A0A0Q0YBK5-F1
#
_entry.id   AF-A0A0Q0YBK5-F1
#
_cell.length_a   1.000
_cell.length_b   1.000
_cell.length_c   1.000
_cell.angle_alpha   90.00
_cell.angle_beta   90.00
_cell.angle_gamma   90.00
#
_symmetry.space_group_name_H-M   'P 1'
#
loop_
_entity.id
_entity.type
_entity.pdbx_description
1 polymer ?
#
loop_
_entity_poly.entity_id
_entity_poly.type
_entity_poly.pdbx_seq_one_letter_code
_entity_poly.pdbx_strand_id
1 'polypeptide(L)'
;MSLPKTWRTALSVRIALVGALTSAVCLVSFHYAAGHDDTAPQAAPSTTSSAHAEETEGAAAKKEAQPFTAAQPGACLSWDVAEDGTVSHFREAPCEGDHRFEVSARQDLGTYPSSEFGDNAAPPDVTRQAQLRSELCHNPTLRYLDGRFDPSGRYSIASILPPAEAWAAGDRTMLCGLQSTNPAGTPEITHGTVSSQDQARVTQPGQCVSVNAANSLGVVDCGEDHQLETTAVVNLLETFPESTPSVEDQDNHLQEVCTKAAEDYLGGPENLEKTTLQIYWGSIPAESWIGGSHSVNCSLISAHGENGFNSLRGSATGEFTINGAPPAPAADAGATEAGAAPGAEQGAPGVPGQEAAAP
;
A
#
# COMPACT_ATOMS: atom_id res chain seq x y z
N MET A 1 51.29 27.25 27.73
CA MET A 1 50.37 27.25 28.90
C MET A 1 49.00 26.85 28.35
N SER A 2 48.37 25.71 28.61
CA SER A 2 48.60 24.56 29.47
C SER A 2 48.10 23.29 28.75
N LEU A 3 48.81 22.17 28.97
CA LEU A 3 48.51 20.77 28.59
C LEU A 3 47.58 20.12 29.66
N PRO A 4 47.22 18.81 29.66
CA PRO A 4 47.30 17.74 28.63
C PRO A 4 46.08 16.76 28.54
N LYS A 5 46.15 15.93 27.49
CA LYS A 5 45.83 14.49 27.35
C LYS A 5 45.54 13.65 28.62
N THR A 6 44.40 12.95 28.62
CA THR A 6 44.08 11.68 29.31
C THR A 6 42.92 11.01 28.53
N TRP A 7 42.60 9.71 28.58
CA TRP A 7 43.29 8.45 28.90
C TRP A 7 42.22 7.35 28.68
N ARG A 8 42.60 6.24 28.04
CA ARG A 8 42.19 4.85 28.34
C ARG A 8 40.77 4.28 28.12
N THR A 9 40.74 3.32 27.17
CA THR A 9 40.37 1.87 27.28
C THR A 9 39.01 1.41 27.83
N ALA A 10 38.30 0.62 27.02
CA ALA A 10 37.63 -0.68 27.30
C ALA A 10 36.45 -0.83 26.29
N LEU A 11 36.18 -1.91 25.57
CA LEU A 11 36.65 -3.29 25.58
C LEU A 11 36.13 -3.97 24.29
N SER A 12 36.98 -4.18 23.28
CA SER A 12 36.71 -5.13 22.20
C SER A 12 37.18 -6.51 22.66
N VAL A 13 36.37 -7.32 23.35
CA VAL A 13 36.57 -8.78 23.46
C VAL A 13 35.24 -9.45 23.83
N ARG A 14 34.69 -10.26 22.93
CA ARG A 14 34.12 -11.61 23.21
C ARG A 14 33.52 -12.23 21.94
N ILE A 15 34.40 -12.66 21.05
CA ILE A 15 34.12 -13.79 20.15
C ILE A 15 34.68 -15.04 20.82
N ALA A 16 33.79 -16.03 20.97
CA ALA A 16 33.99 -17.49 20.97
C ALA A 16 34.78 -18.21 22.10
N LEU A 17 34.18 -19.36 22.46
CA LEU A 17 34.71 -20.62 23.00
C LEU A 17 34.88 -20.77 24.53
N VAL A 18 34.01 -21.59 25.14
CA VAL A 18 34.22 -22.89 25.82
C VAL A 18 32.79 -23.43 26.11
N GLY A 19 32.33 -24.64 25.77
CA GLY A 19 32.96 -25.94 25.64
C GLY A 19 32.33 -26.90 26.65
N ALA A 20 31.42 -27.76 26.16
CA ALA A 20 31.00 -29.09 26.64
C ALA A 20 30.72 -29.36 28.14
N LEU A 21 29.58 -30.01 28.42
CA LEU A 21 29.38 -31.21 29.27
C LEU A 21 27.89 -31.63 29.15
N THR A 22 27.56 -32.62 28.30
CA THR A 22 27.22 -34.05 28.64
C THR A 22 25.97 -34.23 29.51
N SER A 23 25.08 -35.21 29.40
CA SER A 23 24.73 -36.35 28.52
C SER A 23 23.64 -37.13 29.30
N ALA A 24 22.86 -37.97 28.59
CA ALA A 24 21.91 -38.99 29.11
C ALA A 24 20.57 -38.44 29.65
N VAL A 25 19.41 -38.91 29.17
CA VAL A 25 18.97 -40.32 29.22
C VAL A 25 18.24 -40.79 27.95
N CYS A 26 18.86 -41.79 27.32
CA CYS A 26 18.37 -43.03 26.70
C CYS A 26 17.02 -43.13 25.95
N LEU A 27 17.15 -43.47 24.65
CA LEU A 27 16.25 -44.29 23.84
C LEU A 27 16.35 -45.78 24.23
N VAL A 28 15.23 -46.48 24.46
CA VAL A 28 15.00 -47.94 24.30
C VAL A 28 13.47 -48.08 24.13
N SER A 29 12.85 -48.63 23.08
CA SER A 29 13.15 -49.85 22.32
C SER A 29 12.45 -49.86 20.96
N PHE A 30 13.13 -50.37 19.93
CA PHE A 30 12.52 -50.87 18.69
C PHE A 30 12.09 -52.34 18.86
N HIS A 31 10.95 -52.69 18.27
CA HIS A 31 10.63 -53.91 17.51
C HIS A 31 10.91 -55.32 18.08
N TYR A 32 9.82 -56.05 18.37
CA TYR A 32 9.59 -57.48 18.08
C TYR A 32 8.08 -57.72 18.34
N ALA A 33 7.24 -58.36 17.54
CA ALA A 33 7.46 -59.51 16.67
C ALA A 33 6.44 -59.53 15.50
N ALA A 34 6.89 -60.12 14.40
CA ALA A 34 6.05 -60.61 13.31
C ALA A 34 5.39 -61.96 13.67
N GLY A 35 4.24 -62.23 13.03
CA GLY A 35 3.88 -63.56 12.53
C GLY A 35 3.36 -64.61 13.53
N HIS A 36 2.05 -64.84 13.48
CA HIS A 36 1.50 -66.19 13.49
C HIS A 36 0.28 -66.25 12.57
N ASP A 37 0.45 -66.94 11.45
CA ASP A 37 -0.64 -67.67 10.80
C ASP A 37 -1.06 -68.81 11.74
N ASP A 38 -2.37 -69.07 11.87
CA ASP A 38 -2.93 -70.40 11.61
C ASP A 38 -4.46 -70.43 11.84
N THR A 39 -5.14 -70.77 10.74
CA THR A 39 -6.21 -71.78 10.68
C THR A 39 -7.59 -71.47 11.26
N ALA A 40 -8.55 -71.30 10.35
CA ALA A 40 -9.99 -71.42 10.55
C ALA A 40 -10.41 -72.82 11.06
N PRO A 41 -11.62 -72.94 11.63
CA PRO A 41 -12.63 -73.67 10.87
C PRO A 41 -14.01 -73.01 10.85
N GLN A 42 -14.69 -73.29 9.74
CA GLN A 42 -16.07 -72.99 9.41
C GLN A 42 -17.07 -73.58 10.42
N ALA A 43 -18.14 -72.83 10.72
CA ALA A 43 -19.51 -73.35 10.77
C ALA A 43 -20.52 -72.19 10.61
N ALA A 44 -21.31 -72.23 9.54
CA ALA A 44 -22.59 -71.54 9.41
C ALA A 44 -23.73 -72.56 9.69
N PRO A 45 -25.03 -72.20 9.70
CA PRO A 45 -25.66 -70.87 9.71
C PRO A 45 -26.68 -70.72 10.86
N SER A 46 -27.10 -69.50 11.16
CA SER A 46 -28.44 -69.26 11.73
C SER A 46 -28.92 -67.88 11.31
N THR A 47 -29.85 -67.91 10.35
CA THR A 47 -30.74 -66.82 9.97
C THR A 47 -31.58 -66.36 11.14
N THR A 48 -31.41 -65.11 11.55
CA THR A 48 -32.53 -64.34 12.11
C THR A 48 -32.34 -62.86 11.78
N SER A 49 -33.21 -62.40 10.90
CA SER A 49 -33.41 -61.01 10.52
C SER A 49 -33.87 -60.21 11.74
N SER A 50 -33.13 -59.16 12.10
CA SER A 50 -33.65 -58.03 12.87
C SER A 50 -32.94 -56.78 12.37
N ALA A 51 -33.71 -55.94 11.68
CA ALA A 51 -33.33 -54.60 11.31
C ALA A 51 -33.05 -53.80 12.58
N HIS A 52 -31.79 -53.41 12.79
CA HIS A 52 -31.47 -52.24 13.57
C HIS A 52 -31.11 -51.14 12.58
N ALA A 53 -31.97 -50.14 12.53
CA ALA A 53 -31.69 -48.87 11.88
C ALA A 53 -30.44 -48.27 12.54
N GLU A 54 -29.32 -48.32 11.83
CA GLU A 54 -28.25 -47.33 12.03
C GLU A 54 -28.80 -46.01 11.50
N GLU A 55 -29.27 -45.15 12.41
CA GLU A 55 -29.18 -43.70 12.21
C GLU A 55 -27.69 -43.36 12.11
N THR A 56 -27.16 -43.56 10.90
CA THR A 56 -26.01 -42.80 10.48
C THR A 56 -26.59 -41.44 10.15
N GLU A 57 -26.53 -40.50 11.11
CA GLU A 57 -26.63 -39.09 10.81
C GLU A 57 -25.60 -38.81 9.71
N GLY A 58 -26.10 -38.77 8.48
CA GLY A 58 -25.31 -38.32 7.35
C GLY A 58 -24.88 -36.92 7.69
N ALA A 59 -23.60 -36.74 7.99
CA ALA A 59 -22.94 -35.46 7.82
C ALA A 59 -23.29 -35.02 6.40
N ALA A 60 -24.28 -34.14 6.29
CA ALA A 60 -24.61 -33.50 5.03
C ALA A 60 -23.32 -32.83 4.59
N ALA A 61 -22.67 -33.39 3.56
CA ALA A 61 -21.54 -32.73 2.93
C ALA A 61 -22.03 -31.33 2.60
N LYS A 62 -21.49 -30.32 3.28
CA LYS A 62 -21.81 -28.92 3.00
C LYS A 62 -21.63 -28.75 1.51
N LYS A 63 -22.72 -28.43 0.80
CA LYS A 63 -22.62 -28.08 -0.61
C LYS A 63 -21.78 -26.80 -0.64
N GLU A 64 -20.52 -26.92 -1.04
CA GLU A 64 -19.63 -25.76 -1.20
C GLU A 64 -20.33 -24.76 -2.12
N ALA A 65 -20.52 -23.55 -1.62
CA ALA A 65 -21.09 -22.48 -2.40
C ALA A 65 -20.16 -22.14 -3.57
N GLN A 66 -20.72 -21.89 -4.74
CA GLN A 66 -19.94 -21.41 -5.88
C GLN A 66 -19.43 -20.00 -5.56
N PRO A 67 -18.14 -19.70 -5.74
CA PRO A 67 -17.61 -18.37 -5.50
C PRO A 67 -18.19 -17.38 -6.52
N PHE A 68 -18.42 -16.14 -6.10
CA PHE A 68 -18.94 -15.04 -6.94
C PHE A 68 -18.00 -14.71 -8.10
N THR A 69 -16.74 -15.14 -8.01
CA THR A 69 -15.71 -14.94 -9.02
C THR A 69 -14.68 -16.07 -9.01
N ALA A 70 -14.18 -16.41 -10.20
CA ALA A 70 -13.10 -17.36 -10.40
C ALA A 70 -11.69 -16.70 -10.36
N ALA A 71 -11.60 -15.38 -10.22
CA ALA A 71 -10.36 -14.61 -10.33
C ALA A 71 -9.26 -15.08 -9.36
N GLN A 72 -8.10 -15.45 -9.88
CA GLN A 72 -6.96 -15.97 -9.11
C GLN A 72 -5.92 -14.86 -8.84
N PRO A 73 -4.93 -15.07 -7.95
CA PRO A 73 -3.79 -14.17 -7.84
C PRO A 73 -3.19 -13.86 -9.22
N GLY A 74 -2.94 -12.57 -9.50
CA GLY A 74 -2.53 -12.06 -10.81
C GLY A 74 -3.67 -11.65 -11.74
N ALA A 75 -4.93 -11.96 -11.41
CA ALA A 75 -6.06 -11.48 -12.19
C ALA A 75 -6.36 -10.01 -11.91
N CYS A 76 -6.71 -9.26 -12.95
CA CYS A 76 -7.15 -7.88 -12.84
C CYS A 76 -8.67 -7.78 -12.97
N LEU A 77 -9.28 -6.92 -12.16
CA LEU A 77 -10.73 -6.79 -12.03
C LEU A 77 -11.16 -5.37 -12.33
N SER A 78 -12.31 -5.25 -12.97
CA SER A 78 -12.90 -3.98 -13.35
C SER A 78 -14.41 -3.99 -13.11
N TRP A 79 -14.97 -2.79 -12.95
CA TRP A 79 -16.39 -2.54 -12.76
C TRP A 79 -16.70 -1.08 -13.10
N ASP A 80 -17.98 -0.83 -13.29
CA ASP A 80 -18.49 0.51 -13.55
C ASP A 80 -18.96 1.13 -12.23
N VAL A 81 -18.68 2.42 -12.04
CA VAL A 81 -19.10 3.22 -10.88
C VAL A 81 -19.99 4.34 -11.40
N ALA A 82 -21.26 4.35 -10.98
CA ALA A 82 -22.19 5.43 -11.31
C ALA A 82 -21.92 6.69 -10.46
N GLU A 83 -22.51 7.84 -10.83
CA GLU A 83 -22.34 9.10 -10.10
C GLU A 83 -22.79 9.02 -8.63
N ASP A 84 -23.77 8.16 -8.33
CA ASP A 84 -24.27 7.91 -6.96
C ASP A 84 -23.42 6.89 -6.17
N GLY A 85 -22.31 6.42 -6.75
CA GLY A 85 -21.41 5.43 -6.16
C GLY A 85 -21.84 3.99 -6.38
N THR A 86 -22.95 3.72 -7.09
CA THR A 86 -23.40 2.35 -7.36
C THR A 86 -22.40 1.62 -8.25
N VAL A 87 -22.03 0.40 -7.86
CA VAL A 87 -21.11 -0.47 -8.59
C VAL A 87 -21.87 -1.49 -9.43
N SER A 88 -21.46 -1.69 -10.69
CA SER A 88 -22.06 -2.68 -11.60
C SER A 88 -21.05 -3.28 -12.57
N HIS A 89 -21.44 -4.31 -13.33
CA HIS A 89 -20.62 -4.98 -14.35
C HIS A 89 -19.24 -5.44 -13.88
N PHE A 90 -19.16 -5.95 -12.64
CA PHE A 90 -17.96 -6.57 -12.08
C PHE A 90 -17.50 -7.73 -12.96
N ARG A 91 -16.24 -7.69 -13.37
CA ARG A 91 -15.65 -8.65 -14.32
C ARG A 91 -14.14 -8.73 -14.17
N GLU A 92 -13.57 -9.84 -14.62
CA GLU A 92 -12.14 -9.91 -14.92
C GLU A 92 -11.84 -9.08 -16.18
N ALA A 93 -10.70 -8.41 -16.18
CA ALA A 93 -10.22 -7.56 -17.27
C ALA A 93 -8.73 -7.85 -17.54
N PRO A 94 -8.23 -7.61 -18.76
CA PRO A 94 -6.80 -7.68 -19.03
C PRO A 94 -6.06 -6.64 -18.18
N CYS A 95 -4.97 -7.04 -17.51
CA CYS A 95 -4.17 -6.10 -16.71
C CYS A 95 -3.58 -4.97 -17.54
N GLU A 96 -3.19 -5.22 -18.80
CA GLU A 96 -2.72 -4.17 -19.72
C GLU A 96 -3.82 -3.18 -20.13
N GLY A 97 -5.08 -3.49 -19.88
CA GLY A 97 -6.23 -2.61 -20.10
C GLY A 97 -6.75 -2.00 -18.80
N ASP A 98 -7.87 -1.28 -18.92
CA ASP A 98 -8.54 -0.61 -17.82
C ASP A 98 -9.04 -1.60 -16.77
N HIS A 99 -8.45 -1.51 -15.58
CA HIS A 99 -8.88 -2.25 -14.39
C HIS A 99 -8.75 -1.37 -13.15
N ARG A 100 -9.33 -1.81 -12.03
CA ARG A 100 -9.33 -1.04 -10.76
C ARG A 100 -8.67 -1.80 -9.62
N PHE A 101 -8.50 -3.11 -9.77
CA PHE A 101 -8.02 -3.99 -8.72
C PHE A 101 -7.21 -5.13 -9.28
N GLU A 102 -6.05 -5.40 -8.68
CA GLU A 102 -5.22 -6.58 -8.98
C GLU A 102 -5.26 -7.55 -7.81
N VAL A 103 -5.69 -8.78 -8.07
CA VAL A 103 -5.83 -9.82 -7.04
C VAL A 103 -4.46 -10.32 -6.61
N SER A 104 -4.15 -10.22 -5.31
CA SER A 104 -2.91 -10.73 -4.72
C SER A 104 -3.11 -12.07 -4.01
N ALA A 105 -4.30 -12.29 -3.44
CA ALA A 105 -4.65 -13.53 -2.75
C ALA A 105 -6.15 -13.76 -2.70
N ARG A 106 -6.54 -15.03 -2.51
CA ARG A 106 -7.91 -15.42 -2.17
C ARG A 106 -7.92 -15.98 -0.75
N GLN A 107 -8.84 -15.49 0.06
CA GLN A 107 -9.12 -16.00 1.40
C GLN A 107 -10.47 -16.70 1.42
N ASP A 108 -10.57 -17.82 2.11
CA ASP A 108 -11.85 -18.47 2.38
C ASP A 108 -12.23 -18.24 3.85
N LEU A 109 -13.15 -17.30 4.06
CA LEU A 109 -13.63 -16.96 5.40
C LEU A 109 -14.42 -18.12 6.03
N GLY A 110 -14.93 -19.08 5.24
CA GLY A 110 -15.64 -20.26 5.72
C GLY A 110 -14.75 -21.26 6.43
N THR A 111 -13.43 -21.19 6.23
CA THR A 111 -12.45 -22.05 6.93
C THR A 111 -12.11 -21.56 8.33
N TYR A 112 -12.51 -20.33 8.69
CA TYR A 112 -12.23 -19.78 10.02
C TYR A 112 -13.12 -20.46 11.05
N PRO A 113 -12.56 -20.99 12.15
CA PRO A 113 -13.31 -21.79 13.12
C PRO A 113 -14.28 -20.96 14.00
N SER A 114 -14.68 -19.77 13.58
CA SER A 114 -15.60 -18.89 14.28
C SER A 114 -17.01 -18.97 13.68
N SER A 115 -18.03 -18.73 14.52
CA SER A 115 -19.40 -18.53 14.04
C SER A 115 -19.58 -17.22 13.25
N GLU A 116 -18.55 -16.37 13.21
CA GLU A 116 -18.55 -15.04 12.61
C GLU A 116 -18.95 -15.08 11.13
N PHE A 117 -18.51 -16.10 10.39
CA PHE A 117 -18.80 -16.26 8.96
C PHE A 117 -19.63 -17.51 8.68
N GLY A 118 -20.38 -17.99 9.67
CA GLY A 118 -21.24 -19.17 9.53
C GLY A 118 -22.33 -18.99 8.47
N ASP A 119 -23.04 -20.08 8.16
CA ASP A 119 -23.98 -20.16 7.03
C ASP A 119 -25.08 -19.06 7.09
N ASN A 120 -25.51 -18.67 8.30
CA ASN A 120 -26.53 -17.64 8.53
C ASN A 120 -25.97 -16.28 8.97
N ALA A 121 -24.66 -16.09 8.96
CA ALA A 121 -24.04 -14.82 9.35
C ALA A 121 -24.31 -13.74 8.29
N ALA A 122 -24.44 -12.48 8.73
CA ALA A 122 -24.41 -11.35 7.82
C ALA A 122 -22.99 -11.14 7.25
N PRO A 123 -22.84 -10.54 6.06
CA PRO A 123 -21.52 -10.14 5.58
C PRO A 123 -20.88 -9.13 6.55
N PRO A 124 -19.54 -9.14 6.70
CA PRO A 124 -18.83 -8.14 7.50
C PRO A 124 -19.24 -6.72 7.11
N ASP A 125 -19.43 -5.86 8.10
CA ASP A 125 -19.54 -4.43 7.82
C ASP A 125 -18.18 -3.84 7.39
N VAL A 126 -18.19 -2.56 6.99
CA VAL A 126 -16.99 -1.87 6.50
C VAL A 126 -15.84 -1.85 7.51
N THR A 127 -16.16 -1.76 8.81
CA THR A 127 -15.17 -1.73 9.88
C THR A 127 -14.52 -3.10 10.03
N ARG A 128 -15.33 -4.17 10.05
CA ARG A 128 -14.80 -5.53 10.18
C ARG A 128 -14.06 -5.95 8.92
N GLN A 129 -14.53 -5.57 7.73
CA GLN A 129 -13.81 -5.81 6.48
C GLN A 129 -12.43 -5.14 6.50
N ALA A 130 -12.31 -3.91 7.02
CA ALA A 130 -11.01 -3.25 7.18
C ALA A 130 -10.06 -4.00 8.13
N GLN A 131 -10.58 -4.60 9.22
CA GLN A 131 -9.80 -5.45 10.12
C GLN A 131 -9.35 -6.74 9.43
N LEU A 132 -10.27 -7.43 8.75
CA LEU A 132 -9.95 -8.65 8.00
C LEU A 132 -8.92 -8.41 6.92
N ARG A 133 -8.96 -7.25 6.25
CA ARG A 133 -7.93 -6.83 5.32
C ARG A 133 -6.56 -6.73 5.99
N SER A 134 -6.46 -6.09 7.16
CA SER A 134 -5.21 -5.99 7.91
C SER A 134 -4.71 -7.36 8.38
N GLU A 135 -5.60 -8.21 8.89
CA GLU A 135 -5.29 -9.54 9.41
C GLU A 135 -4.87 -10.52 8.30
N LEU A 136 -5.60 -10.50 7.19
CA LEU A 136 -5.57 -11.58 6.20
C LEU A 136 -4.97 -11.18 4.85
N CYS A 137 -5.01 -9.89 4.47
CA CYS A 137 -4.55 -9.46 3.15
C CYS A 137 -3.12 -8.90 3.16
N HIS A 138 -2.64 -8.34 4.28
CA HIS A 138 -1.34 -7.68 4.31
C HIS A 138 -0.17 -8.61 3.92
N ASN A 139 0.04 -9.69 4.69
CA ASN A 139 1.15 -10.61 4.46
C ASN A 139 1.09 -11.36 3.11
N PRO A 140 -0.08 -11.87 2.65
CA PRO A 140 -0.16 -12.46 1.31
C PRO A 140 0.14 -11.47 0.19
N THR A 141 -0.27 -10.20 0.32
CA THR A 141 0.01 -9.18 -0.69
C THR A 141 1.49 -8.84 -0.75
N LEU A 142 2.17 -8.72 0.40
CA LEU A 142 3.62 -8.56 0.42
C LEU A 142 4.34 -9.73 -0.26
N ARG A 143 3.90 -10.96 -0.02
CA ARG A 143 4.45 -12.14 -0.72
C ARG A 143 4.20 -12.11 -2.22
N TYR A 144 3.03 -11.64 -2.64
CA TYR A 144 2.69 -11.50 -4.06
C TYR A 144 3.58 -10.48 -4.78
N LEU A 145 3.96 -9.39 -4.10
CA LEU A 145 4.83 -8.35 -4.64
C LEU A 145 6.33 -8.60 -4.41
N ASP A 146 6.72 -9.81 -3.98
CA ASP A 146 8.11 -10.13 -3.59
C ASP A 146 8.71 -9.15 -2.55
N GLY A 147 7.87 -8.63 -1.65
CA GLY A 147 8.23 -7.65 -0.64
C GLY A 147 8.29 -6.20 -1.12
N ARG A 148 8.09 -5.92 -2.42
CA ARG A 148 8.09 -4.56 -2.99
C ARG A 148 6.71 -3.91 -2.87
N PHE A 149 6.43 -3.36 -1.70
CA PHE A 149 5.23 -2.57 -1.46
C PHE A 149 5.59 -1.29 -0.73
N ASP A 150 5.30 -0.14 -1.34
CA ASP A 150 5.44 1.16 -0.68
C ASP A 150 4.14 1.50 0.08
N PRO A 151 4.13 1.47 1.43
CA PRO A 151 2.95 1.82 2.21
C PRO A 151 2.52 3.29 2.06
N SER A 152 3.44 4.17 1.65
CA SER A 152 3.16 5.58 1.34
C SER A 152 2.84 5.82 -0.14
N GLY A 153 3.01 4.79 -0.97
CA GLY A 153 2.83 4.84 -2.41
C GLY A 153 1.37 4.99 -2.83
N ARG A 154 1.15 5.03 -4.15
CA ARG A 154 -0.16 5.22 -4.78
C ARG A 154 -1.10 4.05 -4.58
N TYR A 155 -0.55 2.84 -4.45
CA TYR A 155 -1.34 1.63 -4.24
C TYR A 155 -1.60 1.36 -2.77
N SER A 156 -2.81 0.90 -2.48
CA SER A 156 -3.21 0.41 -1.16
C SER A 156 -3.64 -1.04 -1.24
N ILE A 157 -3.44 -1.78 -0.16
CA ILE A 157 -4.03 -3.11 -0.01
C ILE A 157 -5.53 -2.91 0.23
N ALA A 158 -6.33 -3.66 -0.51
CA ALA A 158 -7.79 -3.64 -0.43
C ALA A 158 -8.34 -5.06 -0.40
N SER A 159 -9.63 -5.17 -0.10
CA SER A 159 -10.35 -6.44 -0.03
C SER A 159 -11.71 -6.34 -0.69
N ILE A 160 -12.15 -7.38 -1.38
CA ILE A 160 -13.50 -7.48 -1.96
C ILE A 160 -14.20 -8.68 -1.33
N LEU A 161 -15.37 -8.43 -0.75
CA LEU A 161 -16.26 -9.47 -0.23
C LEU A 161 -17.27 -9.89 -1.31
N PRO A 162 -17.88 -11.09 -1.18
CA PRO A 162 -18.96 -11.50 -2.06
C PRO A 162 -20.12 -10.51 -1.97
N PRO A 163 -20.84 -10.24 -3.08
CA PRO A 163 -22.08 -9.49 -3.03
C PRO A 163 -23.11 -10.22 -2.15
N ALA A 164 -24.07 -9.49 -1.60
CA ALA A 164 -25.03 -10.00 -0.61
C ALA A 164 -25.74 -11.29 -1.06
N GLU A 165 -26.08 -11.40 -2.34
CA GLU A 165 -26.71 -12.60 -2.92
C GLU A 165 -25.79 -13.82 -2.90
N ALA A 166 -24.51 -13.66 -3.27
CA ALA A 166 -23.52 -14.75 -3.22
C ALA A 166 -23.20 -15.13 -1.76
N TRP A 167 -23.09 -14.14 -0.86
CA TRP A 167 -22.93 -14.39 0.57
C TRP A 167 -24.12 -15.18 1.13
N ALA A 168 -25.36 -14.80 0.80
CA ALA A 168 -26.56 -15.54 1.22
C ALA A 168 -26.60 -16.97 0.65
N ALA A 169 -26.00 -17.20 -0.53
CA ALA A 169 -25.83 -18.52 -1.11
C ALA A 169 -24.69 -19.36 -0.48
N GLY A 170 -23.97 -18.80 0.50
CA GLY A 170 -22.92 -19.47 1.27
C GLY A 170 -21.50 -19.13 0.82
N ASP A 171 -21.31 -18.22 -0.13
CA ASP A 171 -19.96 -17.82 -0.54
C ASP A 171 -19.27 -17.02 0.56
N ARG A 172 -18.04 -17.40 0.87
CA ARG A 172 -17.19 -16.80 1.90
C ARG A 172 -15.83 -16.38 1.34
N THR A 173 -15.71 -16.30 0.02
CA THR A 173 -14.51 -15.85 -0.68
C THR A 173 -14.26 -14.37 -0.42
N MET A 174 -13.17 -14.03 0.25
CA MET A 174 -12.65 -12.65 0.27
C MET A 174 -11.45 -12.55 -0.66
N LEU A 175 -11.51 -11.67 -1.65
CA LEU A 175 -10.34 -11.33 -2.44
C LEU A 175 -9.50 -10.31 -1.68
N CYS A 176 -8.19 -10.52 -1.67
CA CYS A 176 -7.19 -9.55 -1.29
C CYS A 176 -6.50 -9.05 -2.55
N GLY A 177 -6.10 -7.78 -2.57
CA GLY A 177 -5.44 -7.21 -3.73
C GLY A 177 -5.04 -5.78 -3.55
N LEU A 178 -4.69 -5.14 -4.66
CA LEU A 178 -4.13 -3.81 -4.71
C LEU A 178 -5.01 -2.91 -5.58
N GLN A 179 -5.15 -1.65 -5.17
CA GLN A 179 -5.87 -0.62 -5.93
C GLN A 179 -5.24 0.76 -5.70
N SER A 180 -5.32 1.63 -6.70
CA SER A 180 -5.18 3.08 -6.50
C SER A 180 -6.54 3.68 -6.18
N THR A 181 -6.57 4.74 -5.39
CA THR A 181 -7.80 5.46 -5.06
C THR A 181 -7.60 6.96 -5.20
N ASN A 182 -8.65 7.65 -5.62
CA ASN A 182 -8.71 9.10 -5.58
C ASN A 182 -8.77 9.61 -4.12
N PRO A 183 -8.71 10.93 -3.87
CA PRO A 183 -8.80 11.49 -2.51
C PRO A 183 -10.09 11.15 -1.74
N ALA A 184 -11.17 10.78 -2.43
CA ALA A 184 -12.42 10.33 -1.82
C ALA A 184 -12.42 8.83 -1.46
N GLY A 185 -11.33 8.10 -1.75
CA GLY A 185 -11.21 6.67 -1.51
C GLY A 185 -11.85 5.79 -2.60
N THR A 186 -12.32 6.38 -3.70
CA THR A 186 -12.90 5.63 -4.83
C THR A 186 -11.79 4.98 -5.66
N PRO A 187 -11.86 3.67 -5.93
CA PRO A 187 -10.87 2.99 -6.77
C PRO A 187 -10.80 3.58 -8.17
N GLU A 188 -9.59 3.91 -8.62
CA GLU A 188 -9.33 4.54 -9.92
C GLU A 188 -9.00 3.50 -11.00
N ILE A 189 -9.09 3.90 -12.27
CA ILE A 189 -8.62 3.07 -13.37
C ILE A 189 -7.09 3.09 -13.37
N THR A 190 -6.50 1.91 -13.47
CA THR A 190 -5.08 1.66 -13.66
C THR A 190 -4.85 0.78 -14.89
N HIS A 191 -3.61 0.78 -15.40
CA HIS A 191 -3.18 -0.02 -16.55
C HIS A 191 -1.85 -0.69 -16.24
N GLY A 192 -1.64 -1.93 -16.68
CA GLY A 192 -0.49 -2.76 -16.33
C GLY A 192 -0.57 -3.32 -14.91
N THR A 193 0.31 -4.27 -14.58
CA THR A 193 0.35 -4.85 -13.22
C THR A 193 0.99 -3.89 -12.22
N VAL A 194 0.68 -4.03 -10.93
CA VAL A 194 1.30 -3.25 -9.85
C VAL A 194 2.80 -3.49 -9.79
N SER A 195 3.25 -4.75 -9.96
CA SER A 195 4.66 -5.12 -9.89
C SER A 195 5.54 -4.49 -11.00
N SER A 196 4.92 -4.10 -12.12
CA SER A 196 5.60 -3.48 -13.27
C SER A 196 5.51 -1.95 -13.27
N GLN A 197 4.88 -1.36 -12.27
CA GLN A 197 4.63 0.07 -12.22
C GLN A 197 5.34 0.74 -11.06
N ASP A 198 5.71 1.99 -11.28
CA ASP A 198 6.17 2.87 -10.21
C ASP A 198 5.05 3.04 -9.17
N GLN A 199 5.40 2.83 -7.90
CA GLN A 199 4.46 3.00 -6.79
C GLN A 199 4.40 4.45 -6.29
N ALA A 200 5.21 5.36 -6.81
CA ALA A 200 5.22 6.75 -6.42
C ALA A 200 3.88 7.44 -6.74
N ARG A 201 3.46 8.35 -5.85
CA ARG A 201 2.32 9.24 -6.09
C ARG A 201 2.77 10.40 -6.97
N VAL A 202 2.54 10.27 -8.27
CA VAL A 202 2.92 11.28 -9.26
C VAL A 202 1.72 12.09 -9.73
N THR A 203 1.97 13.35 -10.04
CA THR A 203 1.00 14.31 -10.58
C THR A 203 1.54 14.78 -11.93
N GLN A 204 0.69 14.90 -12.96
CA GLN A 204 1.18 15.28 -14.29
C GLN A 204 1.56 16.77 -14.35
N PRO A 205 2.52 17.17 -15.21
CA PRO A 205 2.83 18.57 -15.44
C PRO A 205 1.57 19.40 -15.77
N GLY A 206 1.44 20.55 -15.11
CA GLY A 206 0.28 21.45 -15.18
C GLY A 206 -0.91 21.08 -14.30
N GLN A 207 -0.84 19.99 -13.54
CA GLN A 207 -1.86 19.68 -12.54
C GLN A 207 -1.58 20.41 -11.22
N CYS A 208 -2.66 20.93 -10.64
CA CYS A 208 -2.67 21.62 -9.36
C CYS A 208 -3.10 20.66 -8.25
N VAL A 209 -2.44 20.77 -7.09
CA VAL A 209 -2.57 19.82 -5.99
C VAL A 209 -2.92 20.55 -4.71
N SER A 210 -4.06 20.17 -4.14
CA SER A 210 -4.45 20.55 -2.79
C SER A 210 -3.83 19.62 -1.75
N VAL A 211 -3.49 20.19 -0.60
CA VAL A 211 -3.02 19.48 0.59
C VAL A 211 -4.08 19.66 1.67
N ASN A 212 -4.71 18.56 2.11
CA ASN A 212 -5.73 18.64 3.15
C ASN A 212 -5.12 18.65 4.57
N ALA A 213 -5.95 18.81 5.60
CA ALA A 213 -5.50 18.86 7.00
C ALA A 213 -4.83 17.57 7.51
N ALA A 214 -4.96 16.46 6.78
CA ALA A 214 -4.28 15.18 7.05
C ALA A 214 -3.01 15.00 6.19
N ASN A 215 -2.53 16.06 5.53
CA ASN A 215 -1.40 16.06 4.59
C ASN A 215 -1.60 15.11 3.39
N SER A 216 -2.85 14.80 3.04
CA SER A 216 -3.16 14.04 1.84
C SER A 216 -3.19 14.98 0.63
N LEU A 217 -2.56 14.53 -0.45
CA LEU A 217 -2.50 15.23 -1.73
C LEU A 217 -3.72 14.86 -2.59
N GLY A 218 -4.30 15.86 -3.25
CA GLY A 218 -5.39 15.65 -4.20
C GLY A 218 -5.34 16.61 -5.37
N VAL A 219 -5.41 16.07 -6.59
CA VAL A 219 -5.49 16.88 -7.81
C VAL A 219 -6.81 17.66 -7.84
N VAL A 220 -6.73 18.96 -8.12
CA VAL A 220 -7.86 19.87 -8.24
C VAL A 220 -7.73 20.71 -9.51
N ASP A 221 -8.84 21.33 -9.93
CA ASP A 221 -8.79 22.36 -10.95
C ASP A 221 -7.93 23.54 -10.45
N CYS A 222 -7.03 24.07 -11.29
CA CYS A 222 -6.15 25.16 -10.88
C CYS A 222 -6.89 26.45 -10.52
N GLY A 223 -8.12 26.63 -11.00
CA GLY A 223 -9.01 27.71 -10.61
C GLY A 223 -9.57 27.57 -9.19
N GLU A 224 -9.38 26.42 -8.54
CA GLU A 224 -9.64 26.19 -7.12
C GLU A 224 -8.38 26.42 -6.26
N ASP A 225 -8.60 26.51 -4.95
CA ASP A 225 -7.53 26.68 -3.97
C ASP A 225 -6.64 25.43 -3.91
N HIS A 226 -5.34 25.61 -4.12
CA HIS A 226 -4.33 24.54 -4.12
C HIS A 226 -3.01 25.05 -3.53
N GLN A 227 -2.03 24.17 -3.30
CA GLN A 227 -0.76 24.53 -2.68
C GLN A 227 0.45 24.24 -3.58
N LEU A 228 0.33 23.29 -4.50
CA LEU A 228 1.38 22.93 -5.44
C LEU A 228 0.85 22.95 -6.87
N GLU A 229 1.68 23.41 -7.81
CA GLU A 229 1.49 23.18 -9.25
C GLU A 229 2.67 22.39 -9.78
N THR A 230 2.41 21.23 -10.40
CA THR A 230 3.48 20.32 -10.83
C THR A 230 4.07 20.76 -12.16
N THR A 231 5.40 20.87 -12.25
CA THR A 231 6.12 21.26 -13.47
C THR A 231 6.73 20.06 -14.19
N ALA A 232 7.13 19.03 -13.46
CA ALA A 232 7.70 17.81 -14.01
C ALA A 232 7.53 16.62 -13.06
N VAL A 233 7.63 15.42 -13.65
CA VAL A 233 7.84 14.16 -12.92
C VAL A 233 9.21 13.62 -13.33
N VAL A 234 10.06 13.34 -12.34
CA VAL A 234 11.43 12.87 -12.56
C VAL A 234 11.54 11.43 -12.11
N ASN A 235 11.92 10.53 -13.02
CA ASN A 235 12.22 9.14 -12.72
C ASN A 235 13.67 8.99 -12.23
N LEU A 236 13.85 8.76 -10.94
CA LEU A 236 15.17 8.65 -10.33
C LEU A 236 15.90 7.33 -10.67
N LEU A 237 15.20 6.29 -11.15
CA LEU A 237 15.86 5.05 -11.59
C LEU A 237 16.78 5.24 -12.79
N GLU A 238 16.50 6.25 -13.64
CA GLU A 238 17.35 6.55 -14.80
C GLU A 238 18.72 7.08 -14.37
N THR A 239 18.76 7.78 -13.23
CA THR A 239 19.98 8.34 -12.65
C THR A 239 20.65 7.38 -11.66
N PHE A 240 19.87 6.65 -10.87
CA PHE A 240 20.33 5.76 -9.80
C PHE A 240 19.88 4.30 -10.01
N PRO A 241 20.36 3.60 -11.06
CA PRO A 241 19.86 2.26 -11.40
C PRO A 241 20.37 1.13 -10.50
N GLU A 242 21.49 1.31 -9.81
CA GLU A 242 22.19 0.21 -9.11
C GLU A 242 21.99 0.19 -7.58
N SER A 243 21.48 1.27 -6.99
CA SER A 243 21.36 1.40 -5.53
C SER A 243 20.31 2.42 -5.12
N THR A 244 19.74 2.24 -3.92
CA THR A 244 18.93 3.27 -3.26
C THR A 244 19.78 4.54 -3.03
N PRO A 245 19.43 5.67 -3.65
CA PRO A 245 20.19 6.91 -3.49
C PRO A 245 19.96 7.51 -2.11
N SER A 246 20.99 8.16 -1.55
CA SER A 246 20.82 8.94 -0.33
C SER A 246 19.95 10.17 -0.59
N VAL A 247 19.34 10.74 0.44
CA VAL A 247 18.58 11.99 0.31
C VAL A 247 19.44 13.11 -0.29
N GLU A 248 20.72 13.19 0.11
CA GLU A 248 21.67 14.18 -0.43
C GLU A 248 21.93 13.97 -1.93
N ASP A 249 22.09 12.73 -2.39
CA ASP A 249 22.27 12.43 -3.81
C ASP A 249 21.02 12.79 -4.63
N GLN A 250 19.84 12.49 -4.08
CA GLN A 250 18.56 12.87 -4.68
C GLN A 250 18.44 14.38 -4.79
N ASP A 251 18.70 15.13 -3.71
CA ASP A 251 18.60 16.59 -3.68
C ASP A 251 19.57 17.25 -4.65
N ASN A 252 20.83 16.79 -4.70
CA ASN A 252 21.83 17.31 -5.64
C ASN A 252 21.39 17.14 -7.10
N HIS A 253 20.77 16.00 -7.43
CA HIS A 253 20.24 15.76 -8.77
C HIS A 253 18.96 16.57 -9.04
N LEU A 254 18.00 16.52 -8.11
CA LEU A 254 16.69 17.14 -8.22
C LEU A 254 16.77 18.66 -8.29
N GLN A 255 17.72 19.28 -7.60
CA GLN A 255 17.96 20.72 -7.68
C GLN A 255 18.17 21.18 -9.12
N GLU A 256 19.06 20.53 -9.87
CA GLU A 256 19.34 20.91 -11.26
C GLU A 256 18.12 20.67 -12.16
N VAL A 257 17.54 19.45 -12.10
CA VAL A 257 16.48 19.05 -13.03
C VAL A 257 15.15 19.77 -12.74
N CYS A 258 14.79 19.98 -11.48
CA CYS A 258 13.57 20.68 -11.10
C CYS A 258 13.68 22.19 -11.34
N THR A 259 14.85 22.81 -11.15
CA THR A 259 15.06 24.20 -11.55
C THR A 259 14.87 24.37 -13.04
N LYS A 260 15.53 23.52 -13.84
CA LYS A 260 15.35 23.55 -15.30
C LYS A 260 13.89 23.32 -15.71
N ALA A 261 13.20 22.36 -15.10
CA ALA A 261 11.80 22.09 -15.39
C ALA A 261 10.90 23.29 -15.09
N ALA A 262 11.12 23.99 -13.98
CA ALA A 262 10.36 25.19 -13.63
C ALA A 262 10.61 26.34 -14.61
N GLU A 263 11.85 26.57 -14.99
CA GLU A 263 12.21 27.59 -16.00
C GLU A 263 11.59 27.27 -17.37
N ASP A 264 11.70 26.01 -17.83
CA ASP A 264 11.13 25.58 -19.10
C ASP A 264 9.59 25.69 -19.08
N TYR A 265 8.95 25.32 -17.97
CA TYR A 265 7.50 25.38 -17.78
C TYR A 265 6.94 26.81 -17.82
N LEU A 266 7.67 27.79 -17.25
CA LEU A 266 7.28 29.20 -17.24
C LEU A 266 7.85 30.01 -18.43
N GLY A 267 8.61 29.37 -19.31
CA GLY A 267 9.21 30.00 -20.49
C GLY A 267 10.40 30.93 -20.19
N GLY A 268 11.14 30.68 -19.10
CA GLY A 268 12.39 31.34 -18.77
C GLY A 268 12.54 31.67 -17.27
N PRO A 269 13.79 31.80 -16.78
CA PRO A 269 14.06 32.16 -15.38
C PRO A 269 13.47 33.50 -14.98
N GLU A 270 13.39 34.48 -15.90
CA GLU A 270 12.79 35.78 -15.59
C GLU A 270 11.28 35.70 -15.35
N ASN A 271 10.60 34.67 -15.89
CA ASN A 271 9.18 34.47 -15.63
C ASN A 271 8.98 33.76 -14.29
N LEU A 272 9.85 32.81 -13.93
CA LEU A 272 9.87 32.21 -12.60
C LEU A 272 10.03 33.28 -11.50
N GLU A 273 10.99 34.19 -11.65
CA GLU A 273 11.18 35.29 -10.70
C GLU A 273 9.93 36.17 -10.54
N LYS A 274 9.19 36.45 -11.63
CA LYS A 274 7.94 37.24 -11.58
C LYS A 274 6.82 36.54 -10.82
N THR A 275 6.79 35.20 -10.81
CA THR A 275 5.76 34.46 -10.07
C THR A 275 5.95 34.56 -8.57
N THR A 276 7.18 34.84 -8.09
CA THR A 276 7.57 34.77 -6.68
C THR A 276 7.38 33.41 -6.01
N LEU A 277 7.07 32.38 -6.81
CA LEU A 277 6.94 30.99 -6.36
C LEU A 277 8.34 30.37 -6.19
N GLN A 278 8.40 29.40 -5.30
CA GLN A 278 9.59 28.61 -5.02
C GLN A 278 9.48 27.25 -5.71
N ILE A 279 10.63 26.71 -6.10
CA ILE A 279 10.72 25.34 -6.61
C ILE A 279 10.78 24.39 -5.42
N TYR A 280 9.96 23.35 -5.49
CA TYR A 280 9.84 22.33 -4.46
C TYR A 280 9.92 20.94 -5.07
N TRP A 281 10.67 20.08 -4.42
CA TRP A 281 10.64 18.64 -4.61
C TRP A 281 10.74 17.98 -3.24
N GLY A 282 10.31 16.74 -3.13
CA GLY A 282 10.61 15.93 -1.96
C GLY A 282 11.58 14.82 -2.35
N SER A 283 12.10 14.11 -1.35
CA SER A 283 12.91 12.90 -1.55
C SER A 283 12.07 11.64 -1.35
N ILE A 284 12.54 10.54 -1.93
CA ILE A 284 12.00 9.20 -1.74
C ILE A 284 12.77 8.54 -0.59
N PRO A 285 12.10 8.18 0.53
CA PRO A 285 12.70 7.41 1.61
C PRO A 285 13.21 6.05 1.14
N ALA A 286 14.20 5.49 1.83
CA ALA A 286 14.77 4.19 1.47
C ALA A 286 13.71 3.07 1.45
N GLU A 287 12.76 3.11 2.39
CA GLU A 287 11.65 2.16 2.49
C GLU A 287 10.73 2.24 1.27
N SER A 288 10.37 3.45 0.83
CA SER A 288 9.54 3.66 -0.37
C SER A 288 10.27 3.28 -1.65
N TRP A 289 11.58 3.55 -1.72
CA TRP A 289 12.43 3.10 -2.83
C TRP A 289 12.42 1.57 -2.96
N ILE A 290 12.71 0.87 -1.86
CA ILE A 290 12.66 -0.60 -1.81
C ILE A 290 11.23 -1.10 -2.11
N GLY A 291 10.23 -0.34 -1.67
CA GLY A 291 8.81 -0.60 -1.91
C GLY A 291 8.37 -0.48 -3.37
N GLY A 292 9.15 0.18 -4.23
CA GLY A 292 8.85 0.31 -5.66
C GLY A 292 8.58 1.74 -6.15
N SER A 293 8.72 2.74 -5.28
CA SER A 293 8.56 4.15 -5.64
C SER A 293 9.87 4.74 -6.14
N HIS A 294 9.86 5.30 -7.34
CA HIS A 294 11.09 5.78 -8.00
C HIS A 294 10.95 7.14 -8.68
N SER A 295 9.74 7.72 -8.71
CA SER A 295 9.48 9.02 -9.31
C SER A 295 9.19 10.10 -8.27
N VAL A 296 9.65 11.32 -8.56
CA VAL A 296 9.46 12.52 -7.74
C VAL A 296 8.74 13.60 -8.54
N ASN A 297 7.80 14.31 -7.91
CA ASN A 297 7.22 15.53 -8.48
C ASN A 297 8.13 16.75 -8.24
N CYS A 298 8.44 17.49 -9.30
CA CYS A 298 8.92 18.87 -9.23
C CYS A 298 7.72 19.81 -9.27
N SER A 299 7.60 20.72 -8.32
CA SER A 299 6.43 21.59 -8.18
C SER A 299 6.82 23.04 -7.89
N LEU A 300 5.91 23.95 -8.21
CA LEU A 300 5.92 25.33 -7.74
C LEU A 300 5.04 25.45 -6.50
N ILE A 301 5.53 26.16 -5.49
CA ILE A 301 4.82 26.46 -4.24
C ILE A 301 5.00 27.92 -3.86
N SER A 302 4.22 28.37 -2.89
CA SER A 302 4.53 29.58 -2.12
C SER A 302 4.55 29.25 -0.64
N ALA A 303 5.61 29.61 0.07
CA ALA A 303 5.74 29.42 1.52
C ALA A 303 6.45 30.63 2.14
N HIS A 304 5.94 31.12 3.28
CA HIS A 304 6.57 32.19 4.05
C HIS A 304 6.65 31.82 5.54
N GLY A 305 7.86 31.56 6.04
CA GLY A 305 8.12 31.28 7.46
C GLY A 305 7.66 29.88 7.93
N GLU A 306 7.36 29.73 9.22
CA GLU A 306 7.02 28.44 9.85
C GLU A 306 5.60 27.91 9.51
N ASN A 307 4.82 28.66 8.73
CA ASN A 307 3.39 28.39 8.51
C ASN A 307 3.10 27.77 7.13
N GLY A 308 3.55 26.54 6.90
CA GLY A 308 3.10 25.70 5.77
C GLY A 308 3.13 26.34 4.37
N PHE A 309 2.33 25.79 3.46
CA PHE A 309 2.16 26.32 2.10
C PHE A 309 1.00 27.33 2.03
N ASN A 310 1.20 28.42 1.30
CA ASN A 310 0.16 29.40 0.97
C ASN A 310 -0.87 28.79 -0.01
N SER A 311 -2.07 29.35 -0.03
CA SER A 311 -3.09 29.00 -1.02
C SER A 311 -2.80 29.72 -2.34
N LEU A 312 -2.75 28.96 -3.42
CA LEU A 312 -2.70 29.42 -4.80
C LEU A 312 -4.08 29.28 -5.44
N ARG A 313 -4.42 30.21 -6.32
CA ARG A 313 -5.63 30.13 -7.15
C ARG A 313 -5.34 30.69 -8.53
N GLY A 314 -5.56 29.90 -9.58
CA GLY A 314 -5.05 30.09 -10.94
C GLY A 314 -3.74 29.32 -11.18
N SER A 315 -3.37 29.11 -12.46
CA SER A 315 -2.09 28.48 -12.82
C SER A 315 -0.96 29.51 -12.89
N ALA A 316 0.25 29.10 -12.50
CA ALA A 316 1.49 29.85 -12.60
C ALA A 316 1.86 30.26 -14.04
N THR A 317 1.32 29.56 -15.05
CA THR A 317 1.48 29.91 -16.47
C THR A 317 0.56 31.04 -16.94
N GLY A 318 -0.39 31.46 -16.08
CA GLY A 318 -1.39 32.48 -16.36
C GLY A 318 -1.56 33.48 -15.22
N GLU A 319 -2.78 34.02 -15.10
CA GLU A 319 -3.14 34.85 -13.94
C GLU A 319 -3.43 33.95 -12.74
N PHE A 320 -2.78 34.26 -11.60
CA PHE A 320 -3.02 33.56 -10.35
C PHE A 320 -2.87 34.51 -9.15
N THR A 321 -3.26 34.03 -7.98
CA THR A 321 -3.11 34.73 -6.70
C THR A 321 -2.42 33.86 -5.66
N ILE A 322 -1.72 34.50 -4.73
CA ILE A 322 -1.15 33.91 -3.53
C ILE A 322 -1.94 34.48 -2.34
N ASN A 323 -2.66 33.63 -1.62
CA ASN A 323 -3.59 34.01 -0.55
C ASN A 323 -4.58 35.11 -0.98
N GLY A 324 -5.06 35.06 -2.22
CA GLY A 324 -6.01 36.03 -2.80
C GLY A 324 -5.41 37.36 -3.25
N ALA A 325 -4.10 37.57 -3.12
CA ALA A 325 -3.39 38.73 -3.66
C ALA A 325 -2.59 38.36 -4.91
N PRO A 326 -2.42 39.27 -5.88
CA PRO A 326 -1.52 39.03 -7.01
C PRO A 326 -0.06 38.86 -6.52
N PRO A 327 0.78 38.10 -7.23
CA PRO A 327 2.21 38.00 -6.92
C PRO A 327 2.87 39.38 -6.82
N ALA A 328 3.56 39.63 -5.71
CA ALA A 328 4.24 40.89 -5.45
C ALA A 328 5.72 40.62 -5.16
N PRO A 329 6.67 41.38 -5.76
CA PRO A 329 8.09 41.18 -5.55
C PRO A 329 8.47 41.16 -4.07
N ALA A 330 9.44 40.32 -3.70
CA ALA A 330 9.87 40.05 -2.32
C ALA A 330 10.33 41.27 -1.50
N ALA A 331 10.47 42.47 -2.10
CA ALA A 331 10.78 43.69 -1.36
C ALA A 331 9.64 44.15 -0.43
N ASP A 332 8.40 43.71 -0.65
CA ASP A 332 7.22 44.05 0.19
C ASP A 332 6.77 42.93 1.14
N ALA A 333 7.28 41.70 0.98
CA ALA A 333 6.99 40.57 1.87
C ALA A 333 8.24 40.22 2.68
N GLY A 334 8.14 40.31 4.02
CA GLY A 334 9.27 40.10 4.95
C GLY A 334 10.17 38.92 4.54
N ALA A 335 11.45 39.23 4.34
CA ALA A 335 12.44 38.38 3.68
C ALA A 335 12.48 36.92 4.17
N THR A 336 12.21 36.01 3.24
CA THR A 336 12.82 34.67 3.17
C THR A 336 13.26 34.50 1.72
N GLU A 337 14.51 34.08 1.49
CA GLU A 337 15.11 33.99 0.15
C GLU A 337 14.26 33.11 -0.78
N ALA A 338 14.06 33.56 -2.03
CA ALA A 338 13.56 32.72 -3.10
C ALA A 338 14.66 31.69 -3.43
N GLY A 339 14.61 30.55 -2.75
CA GLY A 339 15.52 29.44 -2.92
C GLY A 339 14.75 28.19 -3.32
N ALA A 340 15.38 27.34 -4.12
CA ALA A 340 14.95 25.97 -4.28
C ALA A 340 15.13 25.27 -2.92
N ALA A 341 14.06 24.66 -2.41
CA ALA A 341 14.08 24.08 -1.06
C ALA A 341 13.67 22.60 -1.12
N PRO A 342 14.47 21.69 -0.53
CA PRO A 342 14.03 20.32 -0.34
C PRO A 342 12.85 20.31 0.64
N GLY A 343 11.79 19.60 0.26
CA GLY A 343 10.66 19.33 1.11
C GLY A 343 10.91 18.21 2.11
N ALA A 344 10.00 18.08 3.07
CA ALA A 344 9.86 16.84 3.81
C ALA A 344 9.61 15.65 2.84
N GLU A 345 10.01 14.45 3.26
CA GLU A 345 9.87 13.19 2.51
C GLU A 345 8.48 13.07 1.83
N GLN A 346 8.46 12.64 0.57
CA GLN A 346 7.20 12.44 -0.16
C GLN A 346 6.45 11.26 0.44
N GLY A 347 5.48 11.57 1.31
CA GLY A 347 4.50 10.61 1.81
C GLY A 347 4.86 10.01 3.17
N ALA A 348 4.25 10.57 4.20
CA ALA A 348 3.62 9.77 5.25
C ALA A 348 2.28 10.41 5.61
N PRO A 349 1.16 10.05 4.95
CA PRO A 349 -0.14 10.16 5.57
C PRO A 349 -0.13 9.22 6.77
N GLY A 350 -0.27 9.76 7.98
CA GLY A 350 -0.38 8.97 9.19
C GLY A 350 -1.52 7.95 9.03
N VAL A 351 -1.23 6.68 9.30
CA VAL A 351 -2.25 5.64 9.42
C VAL A 351 -3.32 6.14 10.39
N PRO A 352 -4.59 6.32 9.97
CA PRO A 352 -5.65 6.62 10.92
C PRO A 352 -5.92 5.34 11.70
N GLY A 353 -5.40 5.29 12.93
CA GLY A 353 -5.59 4.13 13.79
C GLY A 353 -4.70 4.11 15.02
N GLN A 354 -4.75 5.14 15.85
CA GLN A 354 -4.35 5.03 17.26
C GLN A 354 -4.94 6.17 18.10
N GLU A 355 -6.25 6.11 18.34
CA GLU A 355 -6.77 6.62 19.61
C GLU A 355 -7.23 5.42 20.43
N ALA A 356 -6.38 5.03 21.36
CA ALA A 356 -6.70 4.05 22.38
C ALA A 356 -7.72 4.69 23.34
N ALA A 357 -9.00 4.46 23.08
CA ALA A 357 -10.01 4.58 24.12
C ALA A 357 -9.91 3.34 25.01
N ALA A 358 -9.45 3.53 26.23
CA ALA A 358 -9.53 2.56 27.32
C ALA A 358 -10.16 3.26 28.54
N PRO A 359 -10.74 2.49 29.46
CA PRO A 359 -11.84 1.52 29.31
C PRO A 359 -13.23 2.16 29.40
#